data_AF-A0A150P2E5-F1
#
_entry.id   AF-A0A150P2E5-F1
#
_cell.length_a   1.000
_cell.length_b   1.000
_cell.length_c   1.000
_cell.angle_alpha   90.00
_cell.angle_beta   90.00
_cell.angle_gamma   90.00
#
_symmetry.space_group_name_H-M   'P 1'
#
loop_
_entity.id
_entity.type
_entity.pdbx_description
1 polymer ?
#
loop_
_entity_poly.entity_id
_entity_poly.type
_entity_poly.pdbx_seq_one_letter_code
_entity_poly.pdbx_strand_id
1 'polypeptide(L)'
;MEKPYGEANRDRPPASRRAAVEREKAAPAAPEGAAAGDVPAIRPLEQAPAAASNDAAEASAAASNDAAPAERQPAPSPAITIEEPPPSARETVTKPLLASEALMEDLAPMRPAQDAARIWCAAVGVGFLFLGGLSLAGLRPDGVVAGPPAFVLGIVALFTALTSVSYRQRAVAMVVLGAIATVLGLESSGTAFGWGAARAVAAIALPAALVFRSRYRAYSGARWLLVAAFLVALPSFGQAVAQLALLEPHLGQLGAAMVILAVLSSLTGFMGSETTGAGTFLAVAVVLAFTVDLVVGRIAQLGAFSPGELVGVLSAGLAFAATSAITSFGLFQVLAWRLAADARRIDLHSRPNDKDGPDLRPPSSGEWLT
;
A
#
# COMPACT_ATOMS: atom_id res chain seq x y z
N MET A 1 45.26 -7.20 39.44
CA MET A 1 45.67 -7.54 38.05
C MET A 1 44.44 -7.39 37.17
N GLU A 2 44.19 -6.17 36.69
CA GLU A 2 43.07 -5.84 35.81
C GLU A 2 43.58 -5.75 34.37
N LYS A 3 42.90 -6.42 33.43
CA LYS A 3 43.20 -6.32 32.00
C LYS A 3 42.39 -5.15 31.40
N PRO A 4 43.01 -4.24 30.62
CA PRO A 4 42.27 -3.17 29.97
C PRO A 4 41.56 -3.71 28.72
N TYR A 5 40.27 -3.43 28.61
CA TYR A 5 39.51 -3.57 27.37
C TYR A 5 39.65 -2.28 26.57
N GLY A 6 40.44 -2.32 25.50
CA GLY A 6 40.57 -1.22 24.55
C GLY A 6 41.02 -1.74 23.20
N GLU A 7 40.34 -1.28 22.15
CA GLU A 7 40.75 -1.34 20.74
C GLU A 7 40.60 -2.68 20.00
N ALA A 8 39.38 -2.96 19.50
CA ALA A 8 39.18 -3.97 18.46
C ALA A 8 38.08 -3.61 17.44
N ASN A 9 37.82 -2.33 17.17
CA ASN A 9 36.75 -1.97 16.22
C ASN A 9 36.99 -0.68 15.42
N ARG A 10 38.22 -0.47 14.91
CA ARG A 10 38.55 0.66 14.02
C ARG A 10 38.67 0.32 12.53
N ASP A 11 38.65 -0.96 12.15
CA ASP A 11 38.89 -1.36 10.74
C ASP A 11 37.67 -1.92 10.01
N ARG A 12 36.45 -1.51 10.38
CA ARG A 12 35.25 -1.90 9.61
C ARG A 12 35.05 -0.94 8.43
N PRO A 13 35.24 -1.36 7.17
CA PRO A 13 35.02 -0.49 6.02
C PRO A 13 33.52 -0.13 5.89
N PRO A 14 33.21 1.06 5.36
CA PRO A 14 31.84 1.55 5.24
C PRO A 14 30.98 0.62 4.38
N ALA A 15 29.73 0.42 4.81
CA ALA A 15 28.75 -0.48 4.18
C ALA A 15 28.47 -0.20 2.69
N SER A 16 28.88 0.98 2.18
CA SER A 16 28.76 1.35 0.78
C SER A 16 29.60 0.49 -0.17
N ARG A 17 30.73 -0.08 0.28
CA ARG A 17 31.56 -0.96 -0.57
C ARG A 17 31.00 -2.37 -0.76
N ARG A 18 30.18 -2.90 0.16
CA ARG A 18 29.60 -4.25 0.01
C ARG A 18 28.54 -4.33 -1.09
N ALA A 19 27.77 -3.26 -1.30
CA ALA A 19 26.71 -3.25 -2.31
C ALA A 19 27.24 -3.19 -3.76
N ALA A 20 28.45 -2.67 -3.98
CA ALA A 20 29.08 -2.63 -5.30
C ALA A 20 29.63 -4.01 -5.69
N VAL A 21 30.29 -4.72 -4.76
CA VAL A 21 30.90 -6.02 -5.01
C VAL A 21 29.86 -7.13 -5.25
N GLU A 22 28.68 -7.05 -4.62
CA GLU A 22 27.60 -8.01 -4.89
C GLU A 22 26.89 -7.80 -6.24
N ARG A 23 26.95 -6.59 -6.82
CA ARG A 23 26.37 -6.31 -8.15
C ARG A 23 27.26 -6.80 -9.30
N GLU A 24 28.57 -6.88 -9.09
CA GLU A 24 29.52 -7.31 -10.12
C GLU A 24 29.58 -8.84 -10.25
N LYS A 25 29.13 -9.58 -9.22
CA LYS A 25 29.11 -11.06 -9.22
C LYS A 25 27.83 -11.67 -9.85
N ALA A 26 26.89 -10.85 -10.31
CA ALA A 26 25.60 -11.29 -10.86
C ALA A 26 25.41 -10.95 -12.35
N ALA A 27 26.48 -10.96 -13.13
CA ALA A 27 26.38 -10.96 -14.59
C ALA A 27 26.12 -12.39 -15.10
N PRO A 28 25.06 -12.64 -15.89
CA PRO A 28 24.75 -13.97 -16.39
C PRO A 28 25.75 -14.40 -17.47
N ALA A 29 26.25 -15.64 -17.34
CA ALA A 29 27.02 -16.33 -18.36
C ALA A 29 26.17 -16.56 -19.62
N ALA A 30 26.76 -16.30 -20.78
CA ALA A 30 26.19 -16.61 -22.09
C ALA A 30 26.05 -18.14 -22.27
N PRO A 31 24.98 -18.65 -22.90
CA PRO A 31 24.87 -20.06 -23.22
C PRO A 31 25.69 -20.38 -24.47
N GLU A 32 26.69 -21.23 -24.27
CA GLU A 32 27.54 -21.84 -25.30
C GLU A 32 27.01 -23.26 -25.60
N GLY A 33 26.85 -23.59 -26.88
CA GLY A 33 26.76 -24.98 -27.35
C GLY A 33 25.38 -25.48 -27.82
N ALA A 34 25.03 -25.13 -29.07
CA ALA A 34 24.07 -25.88 -29.88
C ALA A 34 24.85 -26.92 -30.72
N ALA A 35 24.55 -28.21 -30.53
CA ALA A 35 25.03 -29.29 -31.39
C ALA A 35 23.96 -29.65 -32.44
N ALA A 36 24.46 -29.90 -33.65
CA ALA A 36 23.72 -29.98 -34.91
C ALA A 36 23.21 -31.38 -35.27
N GLY A 37 22.20 -31.40 -36.15
CA GLY A 37 21.74 -32.50 -37.00
C GLY A 37 20.46 -32.07 -37.73
N ASP A 38 20.54 -31.51 -38.95
CA ASP A 38 20.29 -32.18 -40.27
C ASP A 38 18.79 -32.55 -40.45
N VAL A 39 17.99 -32.15 -41.46
CA VAL A 39 18.12 -31.76 -42.89
C VAL A 39 16.79 -31.00 -43.34
N PRO A 40 16.45 -30.70 -44.63
CA PRO A 40 16.60 -29.42 -45.37
C PRO A 40 15.32 -28.71 -45.90
N ALA A 41 15.58 -27.52 -46.51
CA ALA A 41 14.90 -26.84 -47.65
C ALA A 41 13.45 -26.37 -47.45
N ILE A 42 13.13 -25.08 -47.60
CA ILE A 42 12.95 -24.38 -48.89
C ILE A 42 13.14 -22.85 -48.70
N ARG A 43 13.86 -22.23 -49.64
CA ARG A 43 13.95 -20.78 -49.96
C ARG A 43 13.23 -20.57 -51.33
N PRO A 44 13.04 -19.36 -51.91
CA PRO A 44 13.59 -18.03 -51.57
C PRO A 44 12.64 -16.80 -51.83
N LEU A 45 13.23 -15.60 -51.60
CA LEU A 45 12.94 -14.23 -52.12
C LEU A 45 11.73 -13.48 -51.51
N GLU A 46 11.79 -12.18 -51.18
CA GLU A 46 12.43 -11.09 -51.92
C GLU A 46 12.63 -9.79 -51.09
N GLN A 47 13.80 -9.15 -51.31
CA GLN A 47 14.16 -7.71 -51.30
C GLN A 47 14.09 -6.78 -50.07
N ALA A 48 15.29 -6.31 -49.71
CA ALA A 48 15.64 -4.98 -49.15
C ALA A 48 15.77 -3.93 -50.31
N PRO A 49 16.15 -2.62 -50.15
CA PRO A 49 17.19 -2.12 -49.22
C PRO A 49 17.12 -0.65 -48.68
N ALA A 50 18.01 -0.41 -47.69
CA ALA A 50 18.93 0.73 -47.47
C ALA A 50 18.47 2.19 -47.18
N ALA A 51 19.04 2.79 -46.11
CA ALA A 51 20.04 3.89 -46.14
C ALA A 51 20.35 4.43 -44.70
N ALA A 52 21.61 4.33 -44.23
CA ALA A 52 22.59 5.42 -43.99
C ALA A 52 22.36 6.26 -42.70
N SER A 53 23.09 6.04 -41.58
CA SER A 53 24.48 6.45 -41.24
C SER A 53 24.69 7.96 -41.01
N ASN A 54 25.11 8.34 -39.80
CA ASN A 54 26.08 9.43 -39.59
C ASN A 54 26.83 9.27 -38.24
N ASP A 55 28.14 9.41 -38.35
CA ASP A 55 29.22 9.28 -37.37
C ASP A 55 29.57 10.62 -36.67
N ALA A 56 30.56 10.51 -35.76
CA ALA A 56 31.46 11.52 -35.16
C ALA A 56 31.01 12.10 -33.78
N ALA A 57 31.69 11.93 -32.63
CA ALA A 57 33.11 11.84 -32.22
C ALA A 57 33.87 13.17 -32.09
N GLU A 58 34.10 13.63 -30.85
CA GLU A 58 35.22 14.45 -30.32
C GLU A 58 34.98 14.56 -28.78
N ALA A 59 35.82 14.16 -27.82
CA ALA A 59 37.27 14.19 -27.57
C ALA A 59 37.85 15.58 -27.21
N SER A 60 38.05 15.85 -25.90
CA SER A 60 39.23 16.54 -25.29
C SER A 60 38.91 17.00 -23.85
N ALA A 61 39.62 16.52 -22.83
CA ALA A 61 40.84 17.08 -22.23
C ALA A 61 40.51 18.17 -21.17
N ALA A 62 40.72 17.94 -19.87
CA ALA A 62 41.98 17.89 -19.10
C ALA A 62 42.24 19.21 -18.34
N ALA A 63 42.94 19.08 -17.20
CA ALA A 63 43.44 20.08 -16.25
C ALA A 63 42.45 20.53 -15.16
N SER A 64 42.58 20.09 -13.90
CA SER A 64 43.64 20.37 -12.91
C SER A 64 43.54 21.79 -12.34
N ASN A 65 43.23 21.87 -11.04
CA ASN A 65 43.82 22.74 -10.00
C ASN A 65 43.03 22.50 -8.69
N ASP A 66 43.55 21.72 -7.76
CA ASP A 66 44.41 22.17 -6.65
C ASP A 66 43.87 23.41 -5.92
N ALA A 67 43.27 23.19 -4.74
CA ALA A 67 43.43 23.99 -3.52
C ALA A 67 42.44 23.54 -2.42
N ALA A 68 42.84 22.56 -1.62
CA ALA A 68 42.66 22.63 -0.16
C ALA A 68 44.01 23.15 0.39
N PRO A 69 44.10 23.92 1.50
CA PRO A 69 43.49 23.58 2.78
C PRO A 69 43.04 24.77 3.66
N ALA A 70 42.11 24.53 4.59
CA ALA A 70 42.14 25.21 5.89
C ALA A 70 41.23 24.46 6.87
N GLU A 71 41.88 23.64 7.70
CA GLU A 71 41.36 23.23 9.00
C GLU A 71 40.92 24.47 9.79
N ARG A 72 39.65 24.51 10.21
CA ARG A 72 39.27 25.21 11.44
C ARG A 72 38.90 24.16 12.46
N GLN A 73 39.88 23.89 13.32
CA GLN A 73 39.69 23.15 14.54
C GLN A 73 38.71 23.89 15.47
N PRO A 74 37.95 23.12 16.28
CA PRO A 74 36.84 23.58 17.10
C PRO A 74 37.34 24.20 18.42
N ALA A 75 36.71 25.31 18.83
CA ALA A 75 36.86 25.84 20.18
C ALA A 75 35.97 25.03 21.16
N PRO A 76 36.50 24.58 22.31
CA PRO A 76 35.72 23.89 23.33
C PRO A 76 34.97 24.90 24.21
N SER A 77 33.63 24.88 24.20
CA SER A 77 32.85 25.56 25.23
C SER A 77 32.68 24.65 26.46
N PRO A 78 32.79 25.21 27.68
CA PRO A 78 32.77 24.45 28.92
C PRO A 78 31.38 23.91 29.26
N ALA A 79 31.41 22.74 29.89
CA ALA A 79 30.27 22.07 30.47
C ALA A 79 29.51 22.95 31.47
N ILE A 80 28.21 23.08 31.28
CA ILE A 80 27.27 23.38 32.36
C ILE A 80 26.47 22.10 32.56
N THR A 81 26.81 21.40 33.63
CA THR A 81 26.06 20.27 34.20
C THR A 81 24.81 20.84 34.85
N ILE A 82 23.64 20.65 34.23
CA ILE A 82 22.35 20.77 34.91
C ILE A 82 21.82 19.34 35.06
N GLU A 83 21.93 18.86 36.29
CA GLU A 83 21.32 17.63 36.77
C GLU A 83 19.92 18.00 37.27
N GLU A 84 18.88 17.54 36.59
CA GLU A 84 17.50 17.60 37.11
C GLU A 84 16.72 16.33 36.72
N PRO A 85 16.25 15.52 37.70
CA PRO A 85 15.43 14.32 37.48
C PRO A 85 13.91 14.65 37.41
N PRO A 86 13.05 13.71 36.96
CA PRO A 86 11.87 14.00 36.12
C PRO A 86 10.55 14.20 36.89
N PRO A 87 9.50 14.72 36.23
CA PRO A 87 8.48 13.80 35.74
C PRO A 87 7.99 14.09 34.32
N SER A 88 7.53 13.00 33.71
CA SER A 88 6.90 12.86 32.41
C SER A 88 5.73 13.83 32.15
N ALA A 89 5.96 14.80 31.28
CA ALA A 89 4.94 15.39 30.43
C ALA A 89 5.58 15.62 29.06
N ARG A 90 5.15 14.83 28.06
CA ARG A 90 5.56 15.04 26.66
C ARG A 90 4.89 16.31 26.16
N GLU A 91 5.50 17.45 26.48
CA GLU A 91 5.20 18.70 25.83
C GLU A 91 5.83 18.64 24.43
N THR A 92 5.01 18.38 23.43
CA THR A 92 5.39 18.49 22.01
C THR A 92 5.74 19.95 21.74
N VAL A 93 7.00 20.31 21.96
CA VAL A 93 7.58 21.58 21.56
C VAL A 93 7.58 21.65 20.03
N THR A 94 6.50 22.22 19.47
CA THR A 94 6.39 22.62 18.07
C THR A 94 7.36 23.76 17.81
N LYS A 95 8.60 23.43 17.40
CA LYS A 95 9.49 24.40 16.76
C LYS A 95 8.84 24.85 15.45
N PRO A 96 8.89 26.15 15.09
CA PRO A 96 8.42 26.61 13.79
C PRO A 96 9.29 25.95 12.71
N LEU A 97 8.72 24.94 12.03
CA LEU A 97 9.36 24.25 10.93
C LEU A 97 9.67 25.28 9.85
N LEU A 98 10.92 25.30 9.39
CA LEU A 98 11.31 26.10 8.24
C LEU A 98 10.44 25.66 7.05
N ALA A 99 10.07 26.59 6.16
CA ALA A 99 9.24 26.28 4.99
C ALA A 99 9.81 25.13 4.13
N SER A 100 11.13 24.91 4.17
CA SER A 100 11.81 23.76 3.55
C SER A 100 11.59 22.42 4.28
N GLU A 101 11.42 22.42 5.61
CA GLU A 101 11.07 21.21 6.38
C GLU A 101 9.58 20.85 6.19
N ALA A 102 8.70 21.85 6.10
CA ALA A 102 7.29 21.62 5.75
C ALA A 102 7.15 21.03 4.32
N LEU A 103 8.01 21.46 3.39
CA LEU A 103 8.07 20.90 2.03
C LEU A 103 8.68 19.49 1.99
N MET A 104 9.54 19.15 2.96
CA MET A 104 10.06 17.80 3.15
C MET A 104 9.07 16.85 3.84
N GLU A 105 8.20 17.34 4.73
CA GLU A 105 7.11 16.54 5.31
C GLU A 105 6.04 16.18 4.27
N ASP A 106 5.85 17.01 3.24
CA ASP A 106 4.95 16.73 2.11
C ASP A 106 5.58 15.77 1.05
N LEU A 107 6.85 15.40 1.20
CA LEU A 107 7.46 14.36 0.37
C LEU A 107 6.85 13.00 0.71
N ALA A 108 6.29 12.35 -0.31
CA ALA A 108 5.59 11.09 -0.15
C ALA A 108 6.43 10.04 0.62
N PRO A 109 5.89 9.44 1.71
CA PRO A 109 6.65 8.58 2.60
C PRO A 109 7.25 7.37 1.87
N MET A 110 8.51 7.05 2.19
CA MET A 110 9.28 5.94 1.61
C MET A 110 8.70 4.56 1.93
N ARG A 111 8.12 4.40 3.12
CA ARG A 111 7.57 3.13 3.65
C ARG A 111 6.32 3.42 4.46
N PRO A 112 5.21 3.83 3.81
CA PRO A 112 4.01 4.19 4.54
C PRO A 112 3.52 3.01 5.37
N ALA A 113 3.25 3.29 6.64
CA ALA A 113 2.53 2.42 7.55
C ALA A 113 3.18 1.02 7.77
N GLN A 114 4.52 0.95 7.75
CA GLN A 114 5.27 -0.29 7.99
C GLN A 114 4.93 -0.94 9.35
N ASP A 115 4.80 -0.14 10.41
CA ASP A 115 4.48 -0.64 11.75
C ASP A 115 3.02 -1.04 11.87
N ALA A 116 2.11 -0.25 11.29
CA ALA A 116 0.70 -0.62 11.21
C ALA A 116 0.51 -1.96 10.47
N ALA A 117 1.32 -2.25 9.43
CA ALA A 117 1.30 -3.55 8.76
C ALA A 117 1.53 -4.72 9.70
N ARG A 118 2.49 -4.59 10.63
CA ARG A 118 2.81 -5.63 11.60
C ARG A 118 1.66 -5.81 12.58
N ILE A 119 1.13 -4.71 13.10
CA ILE A 119 0.02 -4.71 14.05
C ILE A 119 -1.21 -5.36 13.41
N TRP A 120 -1.55 -4.99 12.17
CA TRP A 120 -2.68 -5.59 11.45
C TRP A 120 -2.45 -7.06 11.10
N CYS A 121 -1.24 -7.45 10.66
CA CYS A 121 -0.93 -8.87 10.44
C CYS A 121 -1.06 -9.68 11.74
N ALA A 122 -0.56 -9.14 12.86
CA ALA A 122 -0.68 -9.79 14.16
C ALA A 122 -2.14 -9.89 14.62
N ALA A 123 -2.90 -8.80 14.53
CA ALA A 123 -4.32 -8.76 14.91
C ALA A 123 -5.15 -9.75 14.08
N VAL A 124 -4.99 -9.74 12.75
CA VAL A 124 -5.68 -10.66 11.84
C VAL A 124 -5.22 -12.10 12.08
N GLY A 125 -3.91 -12.33 12.28
CA GLY A 125 -3.37 -13.65 12.59
C GLY A 125 -3.93 -14.23 13.89
N VAL A 126 -3.98 -13.45 14.97
CA VAL A 126 -4.59 -13.83 16.24
C VAL A 126 -6.09 -14.10 16.06
N GLY A 127 -6.80 -13.27 15.30
CA GLY A 127 -8.20 -13.50 14.97
C GLY A 127 -8.41 -14.84 14.27
N PHE A 128 -7.63 -15.14 13.23
CA PHE A 128 -7.70 -16.42 12.50
C PHE A 128 -7.32 -17.63 13.36
N LEU A 129 -6.31 -17.50 14.24
CA LEU A 129 -5.97 -18.53 15.22
C LEU A 129 -7.13 -18.80 16.17
N PHE A 130 -7.78 -17.74 16.66
CA PHE A 130 -8.92 -17.88 17.56
C PHE A 130 -10.12 -18.53 16.86
N LEU A 131 -10.48 -18.07 15.66
CA LEU A 131 -11.56 -18.67 14.87
C LEU A 131 -11.26 -20.13 14.48
N GLY A 132 -10.03 -20.42 14.06
CA GLY A 132 -9.58 -21.77 13.72
C GLY A 132 -9.56 -22.68 14.94
N GLY A 133 -9.05 -22.19 16.08
CA GLY A 133 -9.01 -22.93 17.34
C GLY A 133 -10.40 -23.26 17.89
N LEU A 134 -11.33 -22.32 17.86
CA LEU A 134 -12.75 -22.55 18.18
C LEU A 134 -13.37 -23.63 17.29
N SER A 135 -13.03 -23.62 16.01
CA SER A 135 -13.52 -24.59 15.03
C SER A 135 -12.96 -26.00 15.30
N LEU A 136 -11.67 -26.10 15.61
CA LEU A 136 -11.00 -27.35 15.99
C LEU A 136 -11.51 -27.92 17.32
N ALA A 137 -11.90 -27.05 18.26
CA ALA A 137 -12.48 -27.44 19.54
C ALA A 137 -13.95 -27.91 19.43
N GLY A 138 -14.54 -27.91 18.23
CA GLY A 138 -15.95 -28.31 18.02
C GLY A 138 -16.95 -27.28 18.55
N LEU A 139 -16.50 -26.07 18.88
CA LEU A 139 -17.36 -24.98 19.39
C LEU A 139 -18.07 -24.22 18.26
N ARG A 140 -17.73 -24.51 16.99
CA ARG A 140 -18.35 -23.92 15.80
C ARG A 140 -19.01 -25.01 14.95
N PRO A 141 -20.28 -24.83 14.51
CA PRO A 141 -21.04 -25.84 13.76
C PRO A 141 -20.40 -26.25 12.42
N ASP A 142 -19.63 -25.37 11.78
CA ASP A 142 -18.91 -25.65 10.52
C ASP A 142 -17.47 -26.18 10.74
N GLY A 143 -17.12 -26.54 11.99
CA GLY A 143 -15.76 -26.42 12.52
C GLY A 143 -14.70 -27.37 11.97
N VAL A 144 -15.07 -28.55 11.47
CA VAL A 144 -14.06 -29.56 11.11
C VAL A 144 -13.40 -29.27 9.76
N VAL A 145 -14.15 -28.74 8.78
CA VAL A 145 -13.64 -28.52 7.42
C VAL A 145 -12.96 -27.15 7.28
N ALA A 146 -13.56 -26.10 7.86
CA ALA A 146 -13.05 -24.74 7.75
C ALA A 146 -12.00 -24.37 8.83
N GLY A 147 -11.91 -25.15 9.92
CA GLY A 147 -11.02 -24.87 11.06
C GLY A 147 -9.52 -24.96 10.73
N PRO A 148 -9.03 -26.08 10.18
CA PRO A 148 -7.61 -26.25 9.85
C PRO A 148 -7.03 -25.16 8.94
N PRO A 149 -7.66 -24.78 7.80
CA PRO A 149 -7.09 -23.75 6.93
C PRO A 149 -7.09 -22.37 7.60
N ALA A 150 -8.13 -22.00 8.35
CA ALA A 150 -8.17 -20.75 9.11
C ALA A 150 -7.05 -20.70 10.16
N PHE A 151 -6.81 -21.80 10.87
CA PHE A 151 -5.74 -21.90 11.86
C PHE A 151 -4.35 -21.75 11.22
N VAL A 152 -4.09 -22.44 10.10
CA VAL A 152 -2.83 -22.34 9.36
C VAL A 152 -2.61 -20.91 8.84
N LEU A 153 -3.63 -20.27 8.27
CA LEU A 153 -3.56 -18.87 7.85
C LEU A 153 -3.24 -17.94 9.02
N GLY A 154 -3.80 -18.21 10.21
CA GLY A 154 -3.50 -17.49 11.44
C GLY A 154 -2.04 -17.61 11.87
N ILE A 155 -1.47 -18.83 11.85
CA ILE A 155 -0.04 -19.06 12.14
C ILE A 155 0.83 -18.31 11.16
N VAL A 156 0.57 -18.43 9.85
CA VAL A 156 1.39 -17.79 8.82
C VAL A 156 1.31 -16.26 8.94
N ALA A 157 0.11 -15.70 9.14
CA ALA A 157 -0.05 -14.27 9.36
C ALA A 157 0.71 -13.78 10.60
N LEU A 158 0.63 -14.49 11.73
CA LEU A 158 1.38 -14.15 12.94
C LEU A 158 2.90 -14.25 12.72
N PHE A 159 3.36 -15.29 12.04
CA PHE A 159 4.76 -15.45 11.69
C PHE A 159 5.25 -14.31 10.79
N THR A 160 4.46 -13.88 9.80
CA THR A 160 4.81 -12.71 8.95
C THR A 160 4.82 -11.38 9.72
N ALA A 161 4.07 -11.28 10.82
CA ALA A 161 4.09 -10.13 11.71
C ALA A 161 5.37 -10.07 12.55
N LEU A 162 5.82 -11.22 13.07
CA LEU A 162 6.99 -11.35 13.94
C LEU A 162 8.32 -11.34 13.19
N THR A 163 8.35 -11.86 11.96
CA THR A 163 9.58 -11.94 11.17
C THR A 163 10.01 -10.59 10.59
N SER A 164 11.32 -10.36 10.57
CA SER A 164 11.98 -9.18 9.99
C SER A 164 12.00 -9.24 8.45
N VAL A 165 10.83 -9.35 7.85
CA VAL A 165 10.63 -9.39 6.40
C VAL A 165 10.73 -8.00 5.80
N SER A 166 11.29 -7.90 4.59
CA SER A 166 11.34 -6.62 3.86
C SER A 166 9.94 -6.08 3.56
N TYR A 167 9.80 -4.76 3.45
CA TYR A 167 8.52 -4.09 3.18
C TYR A 167 7.77 -4.69 1.97
N ARG A 168 8.50 -4.98 0.88
CA ARG A 168 7.95 -5.54 -0.36
C ARG A 168 7.41 -6.95 -0.15
N GLN A 169 8.21 -7.81 0.47
CA GLN A 169 7.82 -9.20 0.71
C GLN A 169 6.62 -9.27 1.65
N ARG A 170 6.52 -8.39 2.67
CA ARG A 170 5.35 -8.34 3.54
C ARG A 170 4.10 -7.89 2.79
N ALA A 171 4.19 -6.83 1.99
CA ALA A 171 3.06 -6.35 1.18
C ALA A 171 2.50 -7.46 0.29
N VAL A 172 3.39 -8.18 -0.42
CA VAL A 172 3.00 -9.33 -1.25
C VAL A 172 2.41 -10.46 -0.40
N ALA A 173 3.01 -10.78 0.75
CA ALA A 173 2.49 -11.81 1.64
C ALA A 173 1.07 -11.49 2.16
N MET A 174 0.79 -10.22 2.52
CA MET A 174 -0.55 -9.78 2.94
C MET A 174 -1.57 -9.97 1.82
N VAL A 175 -1.20 -9.63 0.58
CA VAL A 175 -2.08 -9.82 -0.59
C VAL A 175 -2.34 -11.31 -0.85
N VAL A 176 -1.29 -12.13 -0.83
CA VAL A 176 -1.40 -13.58 -1.09
C VAL A 176 -2.21 -14.28 0.01
N LEU A 177 -1.93 -14.00 1.28
CA LEU A 177 -2.66 -14.57 2.41
C LEU A 177 -4.14 -14.20 2.37
N GLY A 178 -4.42 -12.93 2.14
CA GLY A 178 -5.78 -12.44 2.03
C GLY A 178 -6.52 -13.04 0.83
N ALA A 179 -5.88 -13.14 -0.34
CA ALA A 179 -6.44 -13.80 -1.52
C ALA A 179 -6.76 -15.28 -1.28
N ILE A 180 -5.84 -16.05 -0.68
CA ILE A 180 -6.08 -17.46 -0.31
C ILE A 180 -7.28 -17.55 0.64
N ALA A 181 -7.30 -16.72 1.68
CA ALA A 181 -8.39 -16.72 2.66
C ALA A 181 -9.74 -16.34 2.02
N THR A 182 -9.76 -15.39 1.09
CA THR A 182 -10.96 -15.02 0.32
C THR A 182 -11.42 -16.18 -0.56
N VAL A 183 -10.54 -16.86 -1.29
CA VAL A 183 -10.90 -17.99 -2.14
C VAL A 183 -11.52 -19.12 -1.31
N LEU A 184 -10.88 -19.51 -0.20
CA LEU A 184 -11.41 -20.51 0.72
C LEU A 184 -12.77 -20.09 1.33
N GLY A 185 -12.93 -18.80 1.62
CA GLY A 185 -14.19 -18.24 2.08
C GLY A 185 -15.29 -18.31 1.01
N LEU A 186 -14.96 -18.02 -0.24
CA LEU A 186 -15.92 -18.09 -1.35
C LEU A 186 -16.38 -19.52 -1.61
N GLU A 187 -15.44 -20.47 -1.65
CA GLU A 187 -15.72 -21.90 -1.83
C GLU A 187 -16.62 -22.46 -0.74
N SER A 188 -16.33 -22.14 0.53
CA SER A 188 -17.14 -22.60 1.68
C SER A 188 -18.51 -21.95 1.76
N SER A 189 -18.66 -20.73 1.24
CA SER A 189 -19.91 -19.98 1.34
C SER A 189 -20.99 -20.44 0.35
N GLY A 190 -20.64 -21.17 -0.71
CA GLY A 190 -21.56 -21.52 -1.80
C GLY A 190 -22.11 -20.30 -2.55
N THR A 191 -21.52 -19.10 -2.38
CA THR A 191 -21.87 -17.95 -3.22
C THR A 191 -21.49 -18.27 -4.67
N ALA A 192 -22.32 -17.85 -5.63
CA ALA A 192 -21.96 -17.91 -7.03
C ALA A 192 -20.62 -17.19 -7.20
N PHE A 193 -19.59 -17.95 -7.59
CA PHE A 193 -18.18 -17.53 -7.57
C PHE A 193 -17.96 -16.16 -8.21
N GLY A 194 -18.75 -15.81 -9.23
CA GLY A 194 -18.72 -14.49 -9.87
C GLY A 194 -19.08 -13.31 -8.96
N TRP A 195 -20.27 -13.34 -8.34
CA TRP A 195 -20.76 -12.22 -7.50
C TRP A 195 -19.97 -12.09 -6.20
N GLY A 196 -19.65 -13.21 -5.56
CA GLY A 196 -18.82 -13.23 -4.36
C GLY A 196 -17.42 -12.68 -4.62
N ALA A 197 -16.79 -13.08 -5.74
CA ALA A 197 -15.49 -12.55 -6.13
C ALA A 197 -15.55 -11.07 -6.46
N ALA A 198 -16.54 -10.61 -7.24
CA ALA A 198 -16.70 -9.19 -7.56
C ALA A 198 -16.81 -8.32 -6.30
N ARG A 199 -17.60 -8.76 -5.31
CA ARG A 199 -17.71 -8.09 -4.01
C ARG A 199 -16.37 -8.05 -3.29
N ALA A 200 -15.66 -9.17 -3.20
CA ALA A 200 -14.38 -9.23 -2.51
C ALA A 200 -13.34 -8.32 -3.17
N VAL A 201 -13.24 -8.36 -4.51
CA VAL A 201 -12.33 -7.50 -5.26
C VAL A 201 -12.68 -6.03 -5.05
N ALA A 202 -13.96 -5.65 -5.04
CA ALA A 202 -14.40 -4.29 -4.74
C ALA A 202 -14.00 -3.86 -3.31
N ALA A 203 -14.23 -4.72 -2.31
CA ALA A 203 -13.87 -4.50 -0.91
C ALA A 203 -12.35 -4.44 -0.66
N ILE A 204 -11.53 -4.85 -1.63
CA ILE A 204 -10.06 -4.81 -1.57
C ILE A 204 -9.51 -3.60 -2.35
N ALA A 205 -9.92 -3.46 -3.61
CA ALA A 205 -9.38 -2.46 -4.53
C ALA A 205 -9.79 -1.03 -4.16
N LEU A 206 -11.06 -0.82 -3.79
CA LEU A 206 -11.57 0.51 -3.48
C LEU A 206 -10.92 1.11 -2.22
N PRO A 207 -10.83 0.39 -1.08
CA PRO A 207 -10.13 0.92 0.09
C PRO A 207 -8.63 1.12 -0.16
N ALA A 208 -7.97 0.24 -0.92
CA ALA A 208 -6.56 0.39 -1.27
C ALA A 208 -6.31 1.67 -2.09
N ALA A 209 -7.16 1.94 -3.09
CA ALA A 209 -7.08 3.14 -3.91
C ALA A 209 -7.39 4.42 -3.11
N LEU A 210 -8.36 4.38 -2.19
CA LEU A 210 -8.69 5.53 -1.33
C LEU A 210 -7.55 5.88 -0.36
N VAL A 211 -6.93 4.88 0.27
CA VAL A 211 -5.76 5.09 1.14
C VAL A 211 -4.56 5.58 0.32
N PHE A 212 -4.39 5.04 -0.90
CA PHE A 212 -3.35 5.52 -1.81
C PHE A 212 -3.57 6.99 -2.16
N ARG A 213 -4.80 7.36 -2.54
CA ARG A 213 -5.17 8.72 -2.89
C ARG A 213 -4.99 9.70 -1.73
N SER A 214 -5.31 9.30 -0.50
CA SER A 214 -5.16 10.17 0.69
C SER A 214 -3.70 10.42 1.05
N ARG A 215 -2.80 9.46 0.79
CA ARG A 215 -1.36 9.57 1.08
C ARG A 215 -0.54 10.18 -0.05
N TYR A 216 -0.94 9.95 -1.30
CA TYR A 216 -0.24 10.43 -2.50
C TYR A 216 -1.08 11.52 -3.20
N ARG A 217 -1.47 12.55 -2.45
CA ARG A 217 -2.49 13.52 -2.89
C ARG A 217 -2.10 14.36 -4.11
N ALA A 218 -0.81 14.63 -4.26
CA ALA A 218 -0.25 15.41 -5.37
C ALA A 218 -0.06 14.58 -6.66
N TYR A 219 -0.08 13.24 -6.56
CA TYR A 219 0.14 12.36 -7.70
C TYR A 219 -1.08 12.29 -8.62
N SER A 220 -0.95 12.81 -9.84
CA SER A 220 -2.00 12.79 -10.87
C SER A 220 -2.48 11.37 -11.17
N GLY A 221 -1.57 10.39 -11.17
CA GLY A 221 -1.89 8.97 -11.36
C GLY A 221 -2.77 8.37 -10.26
N ALA A 222 -2.85 8.97 -9.07
CA ALA A 222 -3.71 8.47 -7.99
C ALA A 222 -5.21 8.55 -8.36
N ARG A 223 -5.61 9.54 -9.18
CA ARG A 223 -6.99 9.64 -9.67
C ARG A 223 -7.33 8.49 -10.62
N TRP A 224 -6.42 8.13 -11.51
CA TRP A 224 -6.61 7.01 -12.44
C TRP A 224 -6.70 5.66 -11.71
N LEU A 225 -5.93 5.47 -10.65
CA LEU A 225 -6.08 4.30 -9.78
C LEU A 225 -7.46 4.23 -9.12
N LEU A 226 -7.96 5.38 -8.65
CA LEU A 226 -9.31 5.45 -8.07
C LEU A 226 -10.38 5.14 -9.13
N VAL A 227 -10.27 5.69 -10.35
CA VAL A 227 -11.16 5.33 -11.48
C VAL A 227 -11.12 3.82 -11.73
N ALA A 228 -9.93 3.21 -11.83
CA ALA A 228 -9.81 1.78 -12.05
C ALA A 228 -10.47 0.96 -10.92
N ALA A 229 -10.29 1.37 -9.66
CA ALA A 229 -10.94 0.72 -8.52
C ALA A 229 -12.48 0.85 -8.56
N PHE A 230 -13.00 2.00 -9.00
CA PHE A 230 -14.44 2.17 -9.23
C PHE A 230 -14.97 1.28 -10.35
N LEU A 231 -14.26 1.18 -11.47
CA LEU A 231 -14.64 0.29 -12.58
C LEU A 231 -14.69 -1.17 -12.11
N VAL A 232 -13.73 -1.59 -11.30
CA VAL A 232 -13.70 -2.92 -10.69
C VAL A 232 -14.83 -3.13 -9.69
N ALA A 233 -15.30 -2.07 -9.02
CA ALA A 233 -16.42 -2.13 -8.10
C ALA A 233 -17.80 -2.11 -8.78
N LEU A 234 -17.90 -1.74 -10.07
CA LEU A 234 -19.16 -1.63 -10.80
C LEU A 234 -20.04 -2.87 -10.75
N PRO A 235 -19.53 -4.12 -10.92
CA PRO A 235 -20.40 -5.30 -10.86
C PRO A 235 -21.06 -5.46 -9.49
N SER A 236 -20.31 -5.22 -8.41
CA SER A 236 -20.85 -5.30 -7.05
C SER A 236 -21.82 -4.16 -6.74
N PHE A 237 -21.57 -2.97 -7.27
CA PHE A 237 -22.47 -1.83 -7.13
C PHE A 237 -23.78 -2.06 -7.90
N GLY A 238 -23.69 -2.55 -9.15
CA GLY A 238 -24.85 -2.91 -9.96
C GLY A 238 -25.71 -3.98 -9.31
N GLN A 239 -25.09 -4.98 -8.67
CA GLN A 239 -25.82 -5.97 -7.87
C GLN A 239 -26.55 -5.34 -6.69
N ALA A 240 -25.91 -4.43 -5.94
CA ALA A 240 -26.55 -3.74 -4.82
C ALA A 240 -27.74 -2.88 -5.28
N VAL A 241 -27.60 -2.17 -6.40
CA VAL A 241 -28.69 -1.39 -7.01
C VAL A 241 -29.83 -2.30 -7.48
N ALA A 242 -29.51 -3.40 -8.15
CA ALA A 242 -30.51 -4.38 -8.59
C ALA A 242 -31.26 -4.98 -7.39
N GLN A 243 -30.56 -5.24 -6.28
CA GLN A 243 -31.18 -5.72 -5.05
C GLN A 243 -32.18 -4.72 -4.46
N LEU A 244 -31.81 -3.44 -4.45
CA LEU A 244 -32.68 -2.38 -3.94
C LEU A 244 -33.88 -2.11 -4.85
N ALA A 245 -33.72 -2.26 -6.17
CA ALA A 245 -34.75 -1.91 -7.15
C ALA A 245 -35.74 -3.04 -7.46
N LEU A 246 -35.29 -4.30 -7.41
CA LEU A 246 -36.07 -5.44 -7.93
C LEU A 246 -36.65 -6.35 -6.85
N LEU A 247 -36.14 -6.29 -5.62
CA LEU A 247 -36.65 -7.14 -4.54
C LEU A 247 -37.60 -6.38 -3.62
N GLU A 248 -38.58 -7.10 -3.09
CA GLU A 248 -39.50 -6.61 -2.06
C GLU A 248 -38.74 -6.13 -0.82
N PRO A 249 -39.30 -5.19 -0.03
CA PRO A 249 -38.64 -4.64 1.15
C PRO A 249 -38.25 -5.74 2.14
N HIS A 250 -36.93 -6.01 2.22
CA HIS A 250 -36.33 -7.04 3.04
C HIS A 250 -35.08 -6.53 3.77
N LEU A 251 -34.68 -7.19 4.86
CA LEU A 251 -33.47 -6.85 5.65
C LEU A 251 -32.21 -6.66 4.78
N GLY A 252 -32.01 -7.51 3.76
CA GLY A 252 -30.90 -7.37 2.80
C GLY A 252 -30.80 -6.01 2.06
N GLN A 253 -31.89 -5.24 1.93
CA GLN A 253 -31.82 -3.92 1.31
C GLN A 253 -30.99 -2.92 2.12
N LEU A 254 -30.94 -3.10 3.44
CA LEU A 254 -30.11 -2.28 4.33
C LEU A 254 -28.62 -2.49 4.01
N GLY A 255 -28.21 -3.74 3.75
CA GLY A 255 -26.86 -4.07 3.31
C GLY A 255 -26.50 -3.39 1.98
N ALA A 256 -27.36 -3.56 0.97
CA ALA A 256 -27.19 -2.95 -0.34
C ALA A 256 -27.14 -1.42 -0.27
N ALA A 257 -28.02 -0.80 0.52
CA ALA A 257 -28.03 0.64 0.73
C ALA A 257 -26.73 1.14 1.37
N MET A 258 -26.19 0.42 2.35
CA MET A 258 -24.90 0.77 2.96
C MET A 258 -23.74 0.68 1.96
N VAL A 259 -23.73 -0.33 1.09
CA VAL A 259 -22.72 -0.44 0.01
C VAL A 259 -22.85 0.72 -0.97
N ILE A 260 -24.07 1.04 -1.41
CA ILE A 260 -24.33 2.17 -2.31
C ILE A 260 -23.83 3.48 -1.68
N LEU A 261 -24.20 3.74 -0.42
CA LEU A 261 -23.77 4.93 0.31
C LEU A 261 -22.24 4.98 0.47
N ALA A 262 -21.59 3.87 0.78
CA ALA A 262 -20.13 3.82 0.91
C ALA A 262 -19.42 4.06 -0.43
N VAL A 263 -19.88 3.43 -1.51
CA VAL A 263 -19.33 3.63 -2.86
C VAL A 263 -19.57 5.07 -3.34
N LEU A 264 -20.75 5.64 -3.16
CA LEU A 264 -21.02 7.04 -3.50
C LEU A 264 -20.18 8.00 -2.63
N SER A 265 -20.04 7.73 -1.33
CA SER A 265 -19.20 8.53 -0.44
C SER A 265 -17.74 8.49 -0.86
N SER A 266 -17.26 7.38 -1.44
CA SER A 266 -15.90 7.26 -1.95
C SER A 266 -15.61 8.17 -3.16
N LEU A 267 -16.64 8.72 -3.83
CA LEU A 267 -16.47 9.71 -4.90
C LEU A 267 -15.85 11.02 -4.38
N THR A 268 -15.98 11.29 -3.08
CA THR A 268 -15.28 12.42 -2.44
C THR A 268 -13.75 12.31 -2.58
N GLY A 269 -13.21 11.10 -2.82
CA GLY A 269 -11.80 10.88 -3.15
C GLY A 269 -11.33 11.54 -4.47
N PHE A 270 -12.26 11.89 -5.36
CA PHE A 270 -11.96 12.65 -6.58
C PHE A 270 -11.84 14.15 -6.36
N MET A 271 -12.30 14.66 -5.21
CA MET A 271 -12.17 16.07 -4.90
C MET A 271 -10.69 16.49 -4.73
N GLY A 272 -10.46 17.80 -4.62
CA GLY A 272 -9.12 18.41 -4.54
C GLY A 272 -8.25 17.88 -3.40
N SER A 273 -6.96 18.22 -3.40
CA SER A 273 -5.99 17.81 -2.37
C SER A 273 -6.49 18.08 -0.94
N GLU A 274 -7.23 19.18 -0.75
CA GLU A 274 -7.69 19.65 0.57
C GLU A 274 -8.75 18.75 1.22
N THR A 275 -9.55 18.03 0.43
CA THR A 275 -10.65 17.20 0.96
C THR A 275 -10.32 15.70 0.95
N THR A 276 -9.15 15.32 0.43
CA THR A 276 -8.74 13.92 0.29
C THR A 276 -8.29 13.23 1.58
N GLY A 277 -8.15 13.98 2.68
CA GLY A 277 -7.80 13.43 4.01
C GLY A 277 -8.82 12.40 4.52
N ALA A 278 -10.08 12.51 4.11
CA ALA A 278 -11.15 11.58 4.50
C ALA A 278 -10.99 10.17 3.90
N GLY A 279 -10.14 9.98 2.89
CA GLY A 279 -10.00 8.72 2.16
C GLY A 279 -9.66 7.52 3.05
N THR A 280 -8.90 7.72 4.13
CA THR A 280 -8.56 6.63 5.08
C THR A 280 -9.77 6.18 5.88
N PHE A 281 -10.64 7.10 6.30
CA PHE A 281 -11.88 6.77 7.01
C PHE A 281 -12.91 6.13 6.08
N LEU A 282 -13.01 6.64 4.85
CA LEU A 282 -13.85 6.05 3.81
C LEU A 282 -13.41 4.63 3.43
N ALA A 283 -12.11 4.36 3.40
CA ALA A 283 -11.58 3.02 3.18
C ALA A 283 -12.10 2.03 4.25
N VAL A 284 -12.13 2.43 5.52
CA VAL A 284 -12.71 1.61 6.61
C VAL A 284 -14.22 1.47 6.42
N ALA A 285 -14.93 2.57 6.12
CA ALA A 285 -16.38 2.55 5.89
C ALA A 285 -16.78 1.61 4.75
N VAL A 286 -16.00 1.57 3.67
CA VAL A 286 -16.21 0.67 2.52
C VAL A 286 -16.08 -0.79 2.95
N VAL A 287 -15.00 -1.17 3.65
CA VAL A 287 -14.83 -2.56 4.13
C VAL A 287 -15.98 -2.95 5.04
N LEU A 288 -16.38 -2.06 5.96
CA LEU A 288 -17.50 -2.31 6.87
C LEU A 288 -18.83 -2.43 6.13
N ALA A 289 -19.10 -1.58 5.13
CA ALA A 289 -20.33 -1.63 4.35
C ALA A 289 -20.46 -2.95 3.59
N PHE A 290 -19.41 -3.40 2.91
CA PHE A 290 -19.40 -4.70 2.23
C PHE A 290 -19.53 -5.88 3.21
N THR A 291 -18.98 -5.74 4.41
CA THR A 291 -19.11 -6.74 5.47
C THR A 291 -20.55 -6.82 5.99
N VAL A 292 -21.16 -5.66 6.27
CA VAL A 292 -22.56 -5.56 6.70
C VAL A 292 -23.49 -6.13 5.64
N ASP A 293 -23.27 -5.80 4.36
CA ASP A 293 -24.03 -6.37 3.24
C ASP A 293 -23.95 -7.90 3.21
N LEU A 294 -22.76 -8.47 3.37
CA LEU A 294 -22.57 -9.91 3.45
C LEU A 294 -23.31 -10.51 4.65
N VAL A 295 -23.14 -9.95 5.84
CA VAL A 295 -23.73 -10.46 7.09
C VAL A 295 -25.26 -10.37 7.05
N VAL A 296 -25.80 -9.20 6.70
CA VAL A 296 -27.25 -8.98 6.64
C VAL A 296 -27.88 -9.83 5.54
N GLY A 297 -27.24 -9.92 4.37
CA GLY A 297 -27.70 -10.80 3.30
C GLY A 297 -27.75 -12.27 3.71
N ARG A 298 -26.78 -12.73 4.52
CA ARG A 298 -26.77 -14.10 5.07
C ARG A 298 -27.80 -14.31 6.15
N ILE A 299 -27.97 -13.37 7.08
CA ILE A 299 -29.00 -13.42 8.11
C ILE A 299 -30.39 -13.48 7.47
N ALA A 300 -30.63 -12.71 6.42
CA ALA A 300 -31.90 -12.70 5.69
C ALA A 300 -32.23 -14.03 4.98
N GLN A 301 -31.23 -14.90 4.76
CA GLN A 301 -31.39 -16.21 4.15
C GLN A 301 -31.56 -17.34 5.18
N LEU A 302 -31.41 -17.06 6.47
CA LEU A 302 -31.58 -18.08 7.51
C LEU A 302 -33.05 -18.46 7.62
N GLY A 303 -33.36 -19.73 7.38
CA GLY A 303 -34.72 -20.27 7.52
C GLY A 303 -35.16 -20.42 8.98
N ALA A 304 -34.21 -20.51 9.91
CA ALA A 304 -34.45 -20.54 11.36
C ALA A 304 -33.31 -19.81 12.08
N PHE A 305 -33.63 -19.07 13.15
CA PHE A 305 -32.62 -18.41 13.97
C PHE A 305 -32.05 -19.39 15.00
N SER A 306 -30.99 -20.11 14.65
CA SER A 306 -30.19 -20.85 15.62
C SER A 306 -28.97 -20.03 16.07
N PRO A 307 -28.59 -20.06 17.36
CA PRO A 307 -27.38 -19.36 17.83
C PRO A 307 -26.12 -19.80 17.09
N GLY A 308 -26.04 -21.07 16.71
CA GLY A 308 -24.91 -21.63 15.95
C GLY A 308 -24.78 -21.02 14.55
N GLU A 309 -25.88 -20.89 13.82
CA GLU A 309 -25.90 -20.25 12.51
C GLU A 309 -25.54 -18.77 12.60
N LEU A 310 -26.07 -18.06 13.61
CA LEU A 310 -25.73 -16.66 13.82
C LEU A 310 -24.23 -16.47 14.09
N VAL A 311 -23.63 -17.31 14.95
CA VAL A 311 -22.18 -17.31 15.19
C VAL A 311 -21.41 -17.62 13.91
N GLY A 312 -21.88 -18.57 13.08
CA GLY A 312 -21.31 -18.89 11.78
C GLY A 312 -21.30 -17.70 10.82
N VAL A 313 -22.42 -16.98 10.70
CA VAL A 313 -22.54 -15.80 9.85
C VAL A 313 -21.68 -14.65 10.35
N LEU A 314 -21.70 -14.34 11.64
CA LEU A 314 -20.91 -13.26 12.23
C LEU A 314 -19.40 -13.53 12.11
N SER A 315 -18.97 -14.77 12.33
CA SER A 315 -17.56 -15.15 12.18
C SER A 315 -17.11 -15.15 10.72
N ALA A 316 -17.97 -15.52 9.77
CA ALA A 316 -17.71 -15.36 8.34
C ALA A 316 -17.59 -13.88 7.94
N GLY A 317 -18.46 -13.02 8.45
CA GLY A 317 -18.38 -11.57 8.27
C GLY A 317 -17.08 -10.99 8.81
N LEU A 318 -16.69 -11.38 10.03
CA LEU A 318 -15.43 -10.94 10.63
C LEU A 318 -14.21 -11.41 9.82
N ALA A 319 -14.21 -12.66 9.35
CA ALA A 319 -13.15 -13.18 8.49
C ALA A 319 -13.09 -12.43 7.14
N PHE A 320 -14.24 -12.12 6.54
CA PHE A 320 -14.32 -11.32 5.31
C PHE A 320 -13.77 -9.90 5.53
N ALA A 321 -14.13 -9.24 6.63
CA ALA A 321 -13.62 -7.91 6.96
C ALA A 321 -12.10 -7.93 7.16
N ALA A 322 -11.60 -8.89 7.94
CA ALA A 322 -10.17 -9.05 8.22
C ALA A 322 -9.36 -9.31 6.94
N THR A 323 -9.84 -10.19 6.07
CA THR A 323 -9.19 -10.53 4.79
C THR A 323 -9.24 -9.38 3.80
N SER A 324 -10.38 -8.71 3.66
CA SER A 324 -10.49 -7.54 2.78
C SER A 324 -9.59 -6.41 3.26
N ALA A 325 -9.55 -6.14 4.56
CA ALA A 325 -8.69 -5.12 5.15
C ALA A 325 -7.20 -5.43 4.96
N ILE A 326 -6.75 -6.65 5.27
CA ILE A 326 -5.33 -7.02 5.16
C ILE A 326 -4.88 -7.03 3.69
N THR A 327 -5.72 -7.53 2.77
CA THR A 327 -5.42 -7.55 1.33
C THR A 327 -5.38 -6.14 0.76
N SER A 328 -6.36 -5.29 1.12
CA SER A 328 -6.40 -3.88 0.74
C SER A 328 -5.13 -3.16 1.20
N PHE A 329 -4.72 -3.39 2.44
CA PHE A 329 -3.51 -2.76 2.98
C PHE A 329 -2.24 -3.26 2.28
N GLY A 330 -2.15 -4.57 2.02
CA GLY A 330 -1.07 -5.15 1.21
C GLY A 330 -1.02 -4.57 -0.20
N LEU A 331 -2.19 -4.44 -0.86
CA LEU A 331 -2.31 -3.85 -2.19
C LEU A 331 -1.88 -2.38 -2.19
N PHE A 332 -2.32 -1.59 -1.21
CA PHE A 332 -1.86 -0.22 -1.00
C PHE A 332 -0.33 -0.16 -0.89
N GLN A 333 0.30 -1.06 -0.11
CA GLN A 333 1.75 -1.09 0.03
C GLN A 333 2.47 -1.50 -1.27
N VAL A 334 1.90 -2.42 -2.06
CA VAL A 334 2.45 -2.79 -3.37
C VAL A 334 2.37 -1.58 -4.32
N LEU A 335 1.24 -0.88 -4.36
CA LEU A 335 1.05 0.33 -5.16
C LEU A 335 2.00 1.45 -4.73
N ALA A 336 2.11 1.70 -3.42
CA ALA A 336 3.05 2.64 -2.83
C ALA A 336 4.48 2.30 -3.23
N TRP A 337 4.90 1.02 -3.10
CA TRP A 337 6.24 0.61 -3.50
C TRP A 337 6.49 0.85 -5.01
N ARG A 338 5.55 0.47 -5.87
CA ARG A 338 5.71 0.57 -7.33
C ARG A 338 5.71 2.01 -7.83
N LEU A 339 4.83 2.85 -7.28
CA LEU A 339 4.57 4.19 -7.78
C LEU A 339 5.25 5.29 -6.97
N ALA A 340 5.83 5.01 -5.80
CA ALA A 340 6.50 6.04 -5.00
C ALA A 340 7.71 6.66 -5.70
N ALA A 341 8.35 5.97 -6.66
CA ALA A 341 9.42 6.57 -7.45
C ALA A 341 8.87 7.68 -8.36
N ASP A 342 7.79 7.39 -9.08
CA ASP A 342 7.14 8.34 -10.00
C ASP A 342 6.41 9.45 -9.26
N ALA A 343 5.74 9.13 -8.15
CA ALA A 343 5.06 10.11 -7.30
C ALA A 343 6.03 11.12 -6.65
N ARG A 344 7.33 10.79 -6.56
CA ARG A 344 8.37 11.71 -6.08
C ARG A 344 9.08 12.48 -7.17
N ARG A 345 8.89 12.08 -8.43
CA ARG A 345 9.36 12.83 -9.60
C ARG A 345 8.42 14.00 -9.95
N ILE A 346 7.37 14.24 -9.15
CA ILE A 346 6.45 15.36 -9.33
C ILE A 346 7.19 16.67 -9.02
N ASP A 347 7.88 17.11 -10.07
CA ASP A 347 7.99 18.44 -10.59
C ASP A 347 8.11 19.57 -9.57
N LEU A 348 9.24 19.57 -8.85
CA LEU A 348 9.83 20.78 -8.27
C LEU A 348 10.07 21.89 -9.32
N HIS A 349 9.92 21.57 -10.61
CA HIS A 349 10.04 22.46 -11.75
C HIS A 349 8.74 22.64 -12.53
N SER A 350 7.59 22.18 -12.01
CA SER A 350 6.30 22.50 -12.62
C SER A 350 6.19 24.01 -12.57
N ARG A 351 6.39 24.64 -13.73
CA ARG A 351 6.24 26.09 -13.87
C ARG A 351 4.88 26.45 -13.28
N PRO A 352 4.79 27.47 -12.42
CA PRO A 352 3.50 27.98 -11.98
C PRO A 352 2.63 28.12 -13.21
N ASN A 353 1.47 27.48 -13.18
CA ASN A 353 0.56 27.45 -14.31
C ASN A 353 0.21 28.91 -14.59
N ASP A 354 0.64 29.46 -15.74
CA ASP A 354 0.41 30.85 -16.18
C ASP A 354 -1.09 31.24 -16.24
N LYS A 355 -1.99 30.32 -15.91
CA LYS A 355 -3.42 30.56 -15.68
C LYS A 355 -3.73 31.21 -14.33
N ASP A 356 -2.86 31.06 -13.34
CA ASP A 356 -2.78 31.98 -12.20
C ASP A 356 -1.92 33.17 -12.66
N GLY A 357 -2.38 33.81 -13.73
CA GLY A 357 -1.76 35.03 -14.23
C GLY A 357 -1.63 35.99 -13.06
N PRO A 358 -0.53 36.75 -12.98
CA PRO A 358 -0.45 37.74 -11.94
C PRO A 358 -1.65 38.67 -12.10
N ASP A 359 -2.56 38.66 -11.14
CA ASP A 359 -3.31 39.84 -10.76
C ASP A 359 -2.30 40.87 -10.18
N LEU A 360 -1.30 41.21 -10.98
CA LEU A 360 -0.63 42.49 -11.03
C LEU A 360 -1.67 43.49 -11.54
N ARG A 361 -2.76 43.68 -10.78
CA ARG A 361 -3.29 45.03 -10.70
C ARG A 361 -2.21 45.80 -9.94
N PRO A 362 -1.50 46.73 -10.58
CA PRO A 362 -0.66 47.63 -9.81
C PRO A 362 -1.53 48.25 -8.72
N PRO A 363 -1.04 48.39 -7.47
CA PRO A 363 -1.80 49.06 -6.43
C PRO A 363 -2.24 50.40 -6.99
N SER A 364 -3.54 50.61 -7.12
CA SER A 364 -4.07 51.86 -7.63
C SER A 364 -3.54 52.94 -6.70
N SER A 365 -2.84 53.92 -7.26
CA SER A 365 -2.10 54.97 -6.56
C SER A 365 -3.00 55.99 -5.84
N GLY A 366 -4.21 55.60 -5.42
CA GLY A 366 -5.25 56.49 -4.90
C GLY A 366 -5.54 56.37 -3.40
N GLU A 367 -5.02 55.38 -2.68
CA GLU A 367 -5.42 55.12 -1.28
C GLU A 367 -4.53 55.77 -0.21
N TRP A 368 -3.53 56.58 -0.58
CA TRP A 368 -2.66 57.29 0.39
C TRP A 368 -3.08 58.74 0.67
N LEU A 369 -4.27 59.17 0.27
CA LEU A 369 -4.76 60.54 0.48
C LEU A 369 -6.17 60.55 1.08
N THR A 370 -6.30 60.11 2.33
CA THR A 370 -7.34 60.57 3.28
C THR A 370 -6.83 60.48 4.70
#